data_AF-A0A182IES5-F1
#
_entry.id   AF-A0A182IES5-F1
#
_cell.length_a   1.000
_cell.length_b   1.000
_cell.length_c   1.000
_cell.angle_alpha   90.00
_cell.angle_beta   90.00
_cell.angle_gamma   90.00
#
_symmetry.space_group_name_H-M   'P 1'
#
loop_
_entity.id
_entity.type
_entity.pdbx_description
1 polymer ?
#
loop_
_entity_poly.entity_id
_entity_poly.type
_entity_poly.pdbx_seq_one_letter_code
_entity_poly.pdbx_strand_id
1 'polypeptide(L)' 'MAQCLPHTKTVDLWTLGVLAYKLLCSKAPFLTTTYQESYRKIMTLQFKMPPDVTKPVAHLISRLFL' A
#
# COMPACT_ATOMS: atom_id res chain seq x y z
N MET A 1 -10.88 -9.27 21.34
CA MET A 1 -10.19 -10.54 21.05
C MET A 1 -9.91 -10.55 19.55
N ALA A 2 -8.67 -10.27 19.14
CA ALA A 2 -8.28 -10.31 17.74
C ALA A 2 -8.41 -11.75 17.24
N GLN A 3 -9.22 -11.96 16.21
CA GLN A 3 -9.42 -13.29 15.62
C GLN A 3 -8.11 -13.72 14.95
N CYS A 4 -7.52 -14.83 15.42
CA CYS A 4 -6.45 -15.56 14.73
C CYS A 4 -7.01 -16.25 13.48
N LEU A 5 -7.40 -15.46 12.48
CA LEU A 5 -7.47 -15.94 11.12
C LEU A 5 -6.03 -16.23 10.67
N PRO A 6 -5.75 -17.37 10.00
CA PRO A 6 -4.42 -17.65 9.50
C PRO A 6 -3.93 -16.46 8.68
N HIS A 7 -2.89 -15.78 9.17
CA HIS A 7 -2.22 -14.71 8.44
C HIS A 7 -1.69 -15.33 7.16
N THR A 8 -2.45 -15.14 6.09
CA THR A 8 -2.07 -15.62 4.79
C THR A 8 -0.91 -14.73 4.35
N LYS A 9 0.20 -15.31 3.91
CA LYS A 9 1.44 -14.60 3.52
C LYS A 9 1.19 -13.39 2.60
N THR A 10 0.09 -13.39 1.85
CA THR A 10 -0.37 -12.29 1.00
C THR A 10 -0.78 -11.03 1.77
N VAL A 11 -1.35 -11.14 2.97
CA VAL A 11 -1.70 -9.99 3.83
C VAL A 11 -0.44 -9.30 4.36
N ASP A 12 0.60 -10.08 4.66
CA ASP A 12 1.90 -9.56 5.09
C ASP A 12 2.62 -8.83 3.95
N LEU A 13 2.55 -9.35 2.72
CA LEU A 13 3.11 -8.68 1.53
C LEU A 13 2.40 -7.35 1.24
N TRP A 14 1.06 -7.32 1.35
CA TRP A 14 0.29 -6.09 1.16
C TRP A 14 0.64 -5.03 2.22
N THR A 15 0.71 -5.41 3.50
CA THR A 15 1.13 -4.49 4.56
C THR A 15 2.58 -4.03 4.40
N LEU A 16 3.47 -4.91 3.94
CA LEU A 16 4.86 -4.55 3.58
C LEU A 16 4.90 -3.54 2.43
N GLY A 17 4.05 -3.67 1.41
CA GLY A 17 3.91 -2.71 0.32
C GLY A 17 3.47 -1.32 0.81
N VAL A 18 2.48 -1.26 1.70
CA VAL A 18 2.02 0.00 2.32
C VAL A 18 3.14 0.64 3.16
N LEU A 19 3.86 -0.16 3.94
CA LEU A 19 4.99 0.30 4.76
C LEU A 19 6.14 0.80 3.90
N ALA A 20 6.55 0.04 2.88
CA ALA A 20 7.60 0.43 1.96
C ALA A 20 7.28 1.75 1.26
N TYR A 21 6.03 1.93 0.79
CA TYR A 21 5.59 3.21 0.23
C TYR A 21 5.70 4.35 1.25
N LYS A 22 5.26 4.13 2.50
CA LYS A 22 5.33 5.17 3.54
C LYS A 22 6.77 5.57 3.88
N LEU A 23 7.67 4.59 3.98
CA LEU A 23 9.07 4.82 4.30
C LEU A 23 9.82 5.54 3.17
N LEU A 24 9.51 5.19 1.91
CA LEU A 24 10.23 5.71 0.74
C LEU A 24 9.64 7.01 0.18
N CYS A 25 8.32 7.21 0.29
CA CYS A 25 7.62 8.38 -0.25
C CYS A 25 7.25 9.41 0.84
N SER A 26 7.47 9.10 2.13
CA SER A 26 7.03 9.88 3.30
C SER A 26 5.54 10.26 3.30
N LYS A 27 4.73 9.57 2.50
CA LYS A 27 3.29 9.79 2.30
C LYS A 27 2.58 8.46 2.38
N ALA A 28 1.29 8.46 2.71
CA ALA A 28 0.48 7.24 2.69
C ALA A 28 -0.12 7.02 1.28
N PRO A 29 -0.13 5.78 0.76
CA PRO A 29 -0.50 5.51 -0.64
C PRO A 29 -1.99 5.74 -0.92
N PHE A 30 -2.85 5.52 0.08
CA PHE A 30 -4.32 5.61 -0.05
C PHE A 30 -4.94 6.73 0.79
N LEU A 31 -4.13 7.65 1.32
CA LEU A 31 -4.64 8.74 2.15
C LEU A 31 -5.47 9.71 1.32
N THR A 32 -6.72 9.90 1.72
CA THR A 32 -7.63 10.88 1.14
C THR A 32 -8.38 11.61 2.25
N THR A 33 -9.10 12.66 1.88
CA THR A 33 -9.87 13.49 2.81
C THR A 33 -11.01 12.73 3.49
N THR A 34 -11.54 11.69 2.83
CA THR A 34 -12.73 10.95 3.29
C THR A 34 -12.40 9.46 3.42
N TYR A 35 -12.93 8.83 4.47
CA TYR A 35 -12.75 7.39 4.70
C TYR A 35 -13.22 6.54 3.51
N GLN A 36 -14.38 6.89 2.94
CA GLN A 36 -15.00 6.17 1.83
C GLN A 36 -14.11 6.16 0.56
N GLU A 37 -13.46 7.28 0.24
CA GLU A 37 -12.53 7.35 -0.90
C GLU A 37 -11.25 6.55 -0.64
N SER A 38 -10.74 6.59 0.61
CA SER A 38 -9.58 5.79 1.00
C SER A 38 -9.87 4.30 0.86
N TYR A 39 -11.06 3.87 1.30
CA TYR A 39 -11.51 2.48 1.18
C TYR A 39 -11.68 2.06 -0.28
N ARG A 40 -12.31 2.91 -1.10
CA ARG A 40 -12.43 2.68 -2.56
C ARG A 40 -11.07 2.51 -3.22
N LYS A 41 -10.10 3.34 -2.88
CA LYS A 41 -8.73 3.24 -3.40
C LYS A 41 -8.01 1.97 -2.95
N ILE A 42 -8.22 1.54 -1.70
CA ILE A 42 -7.70 0.25 -1.20
C ILE A 42 -8.30 -0.91 -2.01
N MET A 43 -9.63 -0.93 -2.18
CA MET A 43 -10.32 -1.98 -2.94
C MET A 43 -9.93 -2.01 -4.42
N THR A 44 -9.66 -0.86 -5.02
CA THR A 44 -9.28 -0.73 -6.43
C THR A 44 -7.77 -0.75 -6.66
N LEU A 45 -6.97 -0.89 -5.59
CA LEU A 45 -5.50 -0.75 -5.60
C LEU A 45 -5.03 0.53 -6.34
N GLN A 46 -5.80 1.61 -6.26
CA GLN A 46 -5.47 2.88 -6.91
C GLN A 46 -4.61 3.75 -6.00
N PHE A 47 -3.31 3.76 -6.27
CA PHE A 47 -2.35 4.69 -5.66
C PHE A 47 -1.54 5.40 -6.75
N LYS A 48 -1.08 6.62 -6.45
CA LYS A 48 -0.20 7.40 -7.34
C LYS A 48 1.21 7.41 -6.78
N MET A 49 2.19 7.05 -7.59
CA MET A 49 3.59 7.23 -7.23
C MET A 49 3.99 8.69 -7.45
N PRO A 50 4.69 9.32 -6.50
CA PRO A 50 5.29 10.63 -6.71
C PRO A 50 6.29 10.60 -7.88
N PRO A 51 6.43 11.69 -8.64
CA PRO A 51 7.45 11.78 -9.70
C PRO A 51 8.89 11.70 -9.14
N ASP A 52 9.06 11.99 -7.85
CA ASP A 52 10.35 11.95 -7.14
C ASP A 52 10.82 10.52 -6.84
N VAL A 53 9.97 9.50 -7.07
CA VAL A 53 10.30 8.10 -6.81
C VAL A 53 11.13 7.52 -7.96
N THR A 54 12.21 6.85 -7.59
CA THR A 54 13.08 6.17 -8.55
C THR A 54 12.39 4.92 -9.13
N LYS A 55 12.68 4.60 -10.40
CA LYS A 55 12.14 3.40 -11.08
C LYS A 55 12.27 2.09 -10.29
N PRO A 56 13.37 1.81 -9.57
CA PRO A 56 13.50 0.59 -8.77
C PRO A 56 12.51 0.54 -7.60
N VAL A 57 12.26 1.67 -6.94
CA VAL A 57 11.31 1.76 -5.82
C VAL A 57 9.88 1.57 -6.30
N ALA A 58 9.53 2.19 -7.43
CA ALA A 58 8.26 1.95 -8.10
C ALA A 58 8.07 0.45 -8.40
N HIS A 59 9.08 -0.18 -9.02
CA HIS A 59 9.04 -1.59 -9.34
C HIS A 59 8.89 -2.49 -8.09
N LEU A 60 9.60 -2.18 -7.00
CA LEU A 60 9.47 -2.91 -5.73
C LEU A 60 8.05 -2.81 -5.17
N ILE A 61 7.51 -1.60 -5.06
CA ILE A 61 6.18 -1.36 -4.49
C ILE A 61 5.09 -2.04 -5.33
N SER A 62 5.19 -1.95 -6.67
CA SER A 62 4.25 -2.63 -7.57
C SER A 62 4.26 -4.15 -7.41
N ARG A 63 5.42 -4.75 -7.06
CA ARG A 63 5.55 -6.20 -6.85
C ARG A 63 5.06 -6.68 -5.48
N LEU A 64 4.98 -5.78 -4.50
CA LEU A 64 4.45 -6.09 -3.15
C LEU A 64 2.92 -6.03 -3.09
N PHE A 65 2.29 -5.29 -4.00
CA PHE A 65 0.84 -5.18 -4.12
C PHE A 65 0.21 -6.17 -5.12
N LEU A 66 1.02 -7.05 -5.73
CA LEU A 66 0.63 -7.99 -6.79
C LEU A 66 0.56 -9.44 -6.28
#